data_AF-A0AAE7THP6-F1
#
_entry.id   AF-A0AAE7THP6-F1
#
_cell.length_a   1.000
_cell.length_b   1.000
_cell.length_c   1.000
_cell.angle_alpha   90.00
_cell.angle_beta   90.00
_cell.angle_gamma   90.00
#
_symmetry.space_group_name_H-M   'P 1'
#
loop_
_entity.id
_entity.type
_entity.pdbx_description
1 polymer ?
#
loop_
_entity_poly.entity_id
_entity_poly.type
_entity_poly.pdbx_seq_one_letter_code
_entity_poly.pdbx_strand_id
1 'polypeptide(L)'
;MKSHVAKRSIIVGGHKTSISLEEAFWTAVKEISRQRDMSLSDLASEIERNLQHGNLSSAIRVYVLGYFKNRAADAITQKDHGISTAGKSAPAASGRGPTTKET
;
A
#
# COMPACT_ATOMS: atom_id res chain seq x y z
N MET A 1 -13.10 -21.08 1.20
CA MET A 1 -12.76 -20.09 2.26
C MET A 1 -13.98 -19.92 3.16
N LYS A 2 -13.81 -19.86 4.49
CA LYS A 2 -14.95 -19.71 5.43
C LYS A 2 -15.19 -18.23 5.73
N SER A 3 -16.38 -17.73 5.44
CA SER A 3 -16.77 -16.33 5.67
C SER A 3 -17.33 -16.11 7.08
N HIS A 4 -16.60 -16.56 8.11
CA HIS A 4 -17.05 -16.39 9.50
C HIS A 4 -16.93 -14.92 9.92
N VAL A 5 -18.07 -14.27 10.15
CA VAL A 5 -18.14 -12.88 10.64
C VAL A 5 -18.12 -12.87 12.16
N ALA A 6 -17.17 -12.14 12.74
CA ALA A 6 -17.07 -11.93 14.17
C ALA A 6 -17.29 -10.46 14.54
N LYS A 7 -18.09 -10.24 15.59
CA LYS A 7 -18.31 -8.93 16.18
C LYS A 7 -17.28 -8.68 17.27
N ARG A 8 -16.57 -7.56 17.22
CA ARG A 8 -15.64 -7.13 18.26
C ARG A 8 -15.91 -5.68 18.63
N SER A 9 -15.68 -5.35 19.89
CA SER A 9 -15.79 -3.99 20.37
C SER A 9 -14.39 -3.42 20.62
N ILE A 10 -14.09 -2.29 20.00
CA ILE A 10 -12.81 -1.59 20.11
C ILE A 10 -13.08 -0.11 20.37
N ILE A 11 -12.06 0.62 20.83
CA ILE A 11 -12.15 2.08 20.96
C ILE A 11 -11.76 2.68 19.61
N VAL A 12 -12.61 3.54 19.06
CA VAL A 12 -12.37 4.28 17.82
C VAL A 12 -12.69 5.73 18.13
N GLY A 13 -11.79 6.68 17.83
CA GLY A 13 -12.04 8.10 18.08
C GLY A 13 -12.46 8.44 19.52
N GLY A 14 -11.94 7.71 20.51
CA GLY A 14 -12.26 7.89 21.93
C GLY A 14 -13.61 7.28 22.40
N HIS A 15 -14.38 6.65 21.52
CA HIS A 15 -15.65 6.02 21.86
C HIS A 15 -15.65 4.51 21.55
N LYS A 16 -16.47 3.75 22.29
CA LYS A 16 -16.54 2.29 22.13
C LYS A 16 -17.42 1.94 20.94
N THR A 17 -16.82 1.34 19.92
CA THR A 17 -17.49 0.99 18.65
C THR A 17 -17.51 -0.52 18.49
N SER A 18 -18.67 -1.07 18.10
CA SER A 18 -18.83 -2.49 17.78
C SER A 18 -18.79 -2.71 16.27
N ILE A 19 -17.84 -3.51 15.81
CA ILE A 19 -17.58 -3.74 14.39
C ILE A 19 -17.77 -5.22 14.09
N SER A 20 -18.43 -5.54 12.96
CA SER A 20 -18.62 -6.92 12.51
C SER A 20 -17.88 -7.16 11.19
N LEU A 21 -16.86 -8.00 11.24
CA LEU A 21 -15.96 -8.30 10.12
C LEU A 21 -15.67 -9.79 10.05
N GLU A 22 -15.39 -10.27 8.85
CA GLU A 22 -14.89 -11.60 8.60
C GLU A 22 -13.53 -11.77 9.31
N GLU A 23 -13.28 -12.96 9.87
CA GLU A 23 -12.02 -13.25 10.58
C GLU A 23 -10.76 -12.99 9.74
N ALA A 24 -10.87 -13.17 8.41
CA ALA A 24 -9.80 -12.82 7.48
C ALA A 24 -9.48 -11.32 7.51
N PHE A 25 -10.50 -10.46 7.53
CA PHE A 25 -10.29 -9.01 7.65
C PHE A 25 -9.76 -8.63 9.03
N TRP A 26 -10.23 -9.25 10.11
CA TRP A 26 -9.66 -9.00 11.44
C TRP A 26 -8.17 -9.31 11.52
N THR A 27 -7.76 -10.44 10.94
CA THR A 27 -6.35 -10.83 10.86
C THR A 27 -5.56 -9.83 10.01
N ALA A 28 -6.08 -9.47 8.84
CA ALA A 28 -5.45 -8.51 7.94
C ALA A 28 -5.26 -7.12 8.58
N VAL A 29 -6.26 -6.59 9.28
CA VAL A 29 -6.15 -5.29 9.96
C VAL A 29 -5.08 -5.33 11.05
N LYS A 30 -5.00 -6.41 11.83
CA LYS A 30 -3.92 -6.59 12.83
C LYS A 30 -2.54 -6.67 12.18
N GLU A 31 -2.44 -7.31 11.03
CA GLU A 31 -1.19 -7.38 10.28
C GLU A 31 -0.76 -5.98 9.81
N ILE A 32 -1.69 -5.20 9.23
CA ILE A 32 -1.43 -3.84 8.78
C ILE A 32 -1.04 -2.95 9.96
N SER A 33 -1.76 -3.03 11.08
CA SER A 33 -1.48 -2.21 12.25
C SER A 33 -0.06 -2.49 12.78
N ARG A 34 0.35 -3.76 12.86
CA ARG A 34 1.72 -4.14 13.23
C ARG A 34 2.76 -3.63 12.23
N GLN A 35 2.49 -3.69 10.93
CA GLN A 35 3.42 -3.19 9.90
C GLN A 35 3.58 -1.67 9.94
N ARG A 36 2.55 -0.93 10.40
CA ARG A 36 2.56 0.53 10.55
C ARG A 36 2.93 1.01 11.95
N ASP A 37 3.29 0.11 12.86
CA ASP A 37 3.55 0.38 14.28
C ASP A 37 2.40 1.15 14.97
N MET A 38 1.17 0.70 14.72
CA MET A 38 -0.06 1.29 15.24
C MET A 38 -0.88 0.25 16.00
N SER A 39 -1.65 0.70 17.00
CA SER A 39 -2.67 -0.16 17.61
C SER A 39 -3.84 -0.39 16.63
N LEU A 40 -4.61 -1.46 16.87
CA LEU A 40 -5.83 -1.74 16.11
C LEU A 40 -6.83 -0.57 16.19
N SER A 41 -6.91 0.06 17.37
CA SER A 41 -7.77 1.22 17.64
C SER A 41 -7.31 2.45 16.86
N ASP A 42 -6.00 2.69 16.79
CA ASP A 42 -5.45 3.85 16.06
C ASP A 42 -5.69 3.72 14.56
N LEU A 43 -5.44 2.53 14.01
CA LEU A 43 -5.69 2.25 12.60
C LEU A 43 -7.19 2.36 12.26
N ALA A 44 -8.06 1.79 13.11
CA ALA A 44 -9.51 1.93 12.93
C ALA A 44 -9.95 3.41 13.00
N SER A 45 -9.36 4.19 13.91
CA SER A 45 -9.65 5.63 14.04
C SER A 45 -9.13 6.42 12.84
N GLU A 46 -7.98 6.07 12.27
CA GLU A 46 -7.49 6.65 11.02
C GLU A 46 -8.43 6.38 9.86
N ILE A 47 -8.93 5.14 9.73
CA ILE A 47 -9.91 4.78 8.71
C ILE A 47 -11.22 5.55 8.93
N GLU A 48 -11.69 5.67 10.17
CA GLU A 48 -12.89 6.43 10.53
C GLU A 48 -12.76 7.93 10.21
N ARG A 49 -11.61 8.56 10.47
CA ARG A 49 -11.40 9.98 10.13
C ARG A 49 -11.45 10.26 8.63
N ASN A 50 -11.10 9.27 7.80
CA ASN A 50 -11.17 9.38 6.34
C ASN A 50 -12.56 9.04 5.77
N LEU A 51 -13.48 8.55 6.60
CA LEU A 51 -14.88 8.37 6.22
C LEU A 51 -15.58 9.72 6.21
N GLN A 52 -15.94 10.21 5.02
CA GLN A 52 -16.89 11.32 4.90
C GLN A 52 -18.30 10.86 5.29
N HIS A 53 -18.73 9.71 4.79
CA HIS A 53 -20.01 9.08 5.07
C HIS A 53 -19.86 7.55 4.98
N GLY A 54 -20.55 6.79 5.83
CA GLY A 54 -20.68 5.34 5.67
C GLY A 54 -20.35 4.50 6.90
N ASN A 55 -20.20 3.19 6.67
CA ASN A 55 -20.02 2.16 7.68
C ASN A 55 -18.53 1.83 7.86
N LEU A 56 -18.02 1.92 9.09
CA LEU A 56 -16.64 1.58 9.44
C LEU A 56 -16.23 0.16 9.03
N SER A 57 -17.10 -0.83 9.16
CA SER A 57 -16.85 -2.19 8.69
C SER A 57 -16.62 -2.23 7.17
N SER A 58 -17.40 -1.50 6.38
CA SER A 58 -17.20 -1.45 4.92
C SER A 58 -15.92 -0.69 4.56
N ALA A 59 -15.63 0.42 5.24
CA ALA A 59 -14.40 1.17 5.02
C ALA A 59 -13.16 0.34 5.36
N ILE A 60 -13.18 -0.43 6.45
CA ILE A 60 -12.10 -1.34 6.81
C ILE A 60 -11.86 -2.37 5.70
N ARG A 61 -12.92 -2.98 5.14
CA ARG A 61 -12.77 -3.95 4.05
C ARG A 61 -12.10 -3.33 2.82
N VAL A 62 -12.56 -2.15 2.40
CA VAL A 62 -11.99 -1.44 1.24
C VAL A 62 -10.56 -1.00 1.51
N TYR A 63 -10.27 -0.50 2.72
CA TYR A 63 -8.93 -0.10 3.13
C TYR A 63 -7.95 -1.28 3.08
N VAL A 64 -8.32 -2.43 3.65
CA VAL A 64 -7.51 -3.66 3.62
C VAL A 64 -7.23 -4.09 2.18
N LEU A 65 -8.26 -4.11 1.33
CA LEU A 65 -8.11 -4.46 -0.08
C LEU A 65 -7.13 -3.50 -0.78
N GLY A 66 -7.28 -2.20 -0.58
CA GLY A 66 -6.38 -1.18 -1.15
C GLY A 66 -4.94 -1.37 -0.70
N TYR A 67 -4.71 -1.59 0.60
CA TYR A 67 -3.38 -1.80 1.16
C TYR A 67 -2.64 -2.96 0.49
N PHE A 68 -3.27 -4.14 0.41
CA PHE A 68 -2.62 -5.31 -0.18
C PHE A 68 -2.51 -5.24 -1.70
N LYS A 69 -3.44 -4.57 -2.40
CA LYS A 69 -3.30 -4.30 -3.83
C LYS A 69 -2.09 -3.42 -4.12
N ASN A 70 -1.89 -2.35 -3.36
CA ASN A 70 -0.76 -1.45 -3.53
C ASN A 70 0.56 -2.18 -3.23
N ARG A 71 0.61 -2.92 -2.12
CA ARG A 71 1.79 -3.73 -1.77
C ARG A 71 2.13 -4.77 -2.84
N ALA A 72 1.13 -5.41 -3.44
CA ALA A 72 1.35 -6.34 -4.54
C ALA A 72 1.89 -5.64 -5.79
N ALA A 73 1.38 -4.45 -6.12
CA ALA A 73 1.89 -3.63 -7.23
C ALA A 73 3.34 -3.17 -7.00
N ASP A 74 3.67 -2.76 -5.78
CA ASP A 74 5.04 -2.39 -5.39
C ASP A 74 5.99 -3.58 -5.52
N ALA A 75 5.56 -4.77 -5.08
CA ALA A 75 6.35 -5.99 -5.19
C ALA A 75 6.61 -6.42 -6.65
N ILE A 76 5.65 -6.20 -7.56
CA ILE A 76 5.83 -6.45 -8.99
C ILE A 76 6.86 -5.48 -9.58
N THR A 77 6.73 -4.18 -9.26
CA THR A 77 7.63 -3.14 -9.77
C THR A 77 9.09 -3.34 -9.31
N GLN A 78 9.30 -3.81 -8.08
CA GLN A 78 10.64 -4.14 -7.56
C GLN A 78 11.27 -5.35 -8.25
N LYS A 79 10.47 -6.29 -8.75
CA LYS A 79 10.95 -7.52 -9.40
C LYS A 79 11.48 -7.27 -10.81
N ASP A 80 10.92 -6.29 -11.52
CA ASP A 80 11.37 -5.90 -12.87
C ASP A 80 12.72 -5.17 -12.88
N HIS A 81 13.10 -4.51 -11.78
CA HIS A 81 14.40 -3.82 -11.67
C HIS A 81 15.58 -4.77 -11.34
N GLY A 82 15.32 -6.08 -11.20
CA GLY A 82 16.31 -7.11 -10.87
C GLY A 82 17.02 -7.79 -12.05
N ILE A 83 16.70 -7.44 -13.30
CA ILE A 83 17.40 -7.96 -14.48
C ILE A 83 18.38 -6.90 -15.00
N SER A 84 19.57 -6.84 -14.39
CA SER A 84 20.73 -6.18 -15.01
C SER A 84 21.36 -7.12 -16.03
N THR A 85 21.55 -6.67 -17.27
CA THR A 85 22.61 -7.23 -18.13
C THR A 85 23.75 -6.23 -18.22
N ALA A 86 24.87 -6.62 -17.62
CA ALA A 86 26.15 -5.98 -17.75
C ALA A 86 26.62 -6.07 -19.21
N GLY A 87 26.62 -4.93 -19.91
CA GLY A 87 27.25 -4.72 -21.21
C GLY A 87 28.42 -3.77 -21.06
N LYS A 88 29.58 -4.34 -20.80
CA LYS A 88 30.90 -3.72 -20.70
C LYS A 88 31.28 -3.08 -22.05
N SER A 89 31.48 -1.75 -22.14
CA SER A 89 32.46 -1.10 -23.04
C SER A 89 32.37 0.44 -23.02
N ALA A 90 33.38 1.08 -22.42
CA ALA A 90 34.06 2.23 -23.03
C ALA A 90 35.43 1.70 -23.53
N PRO A 91 36.24 2.40 -24.36
CA PRO A 91 36.09 3.74 -24.96
C PRO A 91 36.42 3.77 -26.48
N ALA A 92 36.20 4.89 -27.20
CA ALA A 92 37.11 5.41 -28.25
C ALA A 92 36.51 6.57 -29.08
N ALA A 93 37.17 7.73 -28.95
CA ALA A 93 37.68 8.63 -30.01
C ALA A 93 36.92 8.93 -31.32
N SER A 94 37.05 10.22 -31.67
CA SER A 94 37.20 10.82 -33.01
C SER A 94 35.96 11.42 -33.68
N GLY A 95 36.10 12.67 -34.14
CA GLY A 95 35.12 13.33 -34.99
C GLY A 95 35.07 14.87 -34.87
N ARG A 96 36.19 15.54 -35.14
CA ARG A 96 36.20 16.98 -35.49
C ARG A 96 35.48 17.15 -36.84
N GLY A 97 34.59 18.15 -36.94
CA GLY A 97 34.02 18.63 -38.20
C GLY A 97 33.77 20.14 -38.13
N PRO A 98 34.27 20.96 -39.08
CA PRO A 98 34.26 22.41 -38.99
C PRO A 98 33.09 23.08 -39.74
N THR A 99 32.76 24.30 -39.30
CA THR A 99 32.30 25.49 -40.06
C THR A 99 31.14 25.38 -41.05
N THR A 100 30.13 26.25 -40.89
CA THR A 100 29.80 27.24 -41.95
C THR A 100 29.18 28.51 -41.33
N LYS A 101 29.66 29.66 -41.82
CA LYS A 101 29.11 31.03 -41.70
C LYS A 101 27.91 31.18 -42.66
N GLU A 102 27.33 32.39 -42.65
CA GLU A 102 26.43 33.04 -43.65
C GLU A 102 24.98 33.16 -43.13
N THR A 103 24.32 34.32 -43.09
CA THR A 103 24.67 35.71 -43.43
C THR A 103 23.84 36.62 -42.51
#